data_AF-A0A2G5UFI0-F1
#
_entry.id   AF-A0A2G5UFI0-F1
#
_cell.length_a   1.000
_cell.length_b   1.000
_cell.length_c   1.000
_cell.angle_alpha   90.00
_cell.angle_beta   90.00
_cell.angle_gamma   90.00
#
_symmetry.space_group_name_H-M   'P 1'
#
loop_
_entity.id
_entity.type
_entity.pdbx_description
1 polymer ?
#
loop_
_entity_poly.entity_id
_entity_poly.type
_entity_poly.pdbx_seq_one_letter_code
_entity_poly.pdbx_strand_id
1 'polypeptide(L)'
;MFSLSSPTQLSRETVSDIVHLLESQCLDSENFEKCEKIYLKLNSNCVKDRGGLDKKCELFVYSIKNEFCRRNGRKALRICGRTKKRDHDTGFGTNLGGHGHVANPTRFPGPQGPPQTQPPPPAQTPKPPEPQQPPPVLPPPPPPAPEPSNPSSSSKGTLLIGMFIFGMFVCVGISAVVGYLYYMKQQEKAKEEERKKLEQSKMMEKKKKRKMRKKKSKKVIVQVTGEETRVERKEAKDKDREEEASKWKAFEEANQKENTFLNPS
;
A
#
# COMPACT_ATOMS: atom_id res chain seq x y z
N MET A 1 24.35 19.27 -17.43
CA MET A 1 22.87 19.36 -17.42
C MET A 1 22.36 18.21 -18.27
N PHE A 2 21.56 17.30 -17.72
CA PHE A 2 21.08 16.13 -18.46
C PHE A 2 19.80 16.50 -19.20
N SER A 3 19.85 16.54 -20.54
CA SER A 3 18.68 16.74 -21.39
C SER A 3 18.13 15.38 -21.79
N LEU A 4 17.00 14.97 -21.20
CA LEU A 4 16.33 13.70 -21.48
C LEU A 4 15.44 13.87 -22.72
N SER A 5 16.03 13.81 -23.92
CA SER A 5 15.32 14.11 -25.17
C SER A 5 14.41 12.99 -25.70
N SER A 6 14.30 11.81 -25.06
CA SER A 6 13.35 10.78 -25.49
C SER A 6 12.99 9.77 -24.37
N PRO A 7 11.71 9.70 -23.93
CA PRO A 7 11.28 8.84 -22.81
C PRO A 7 10.97 7.38 -23.18
N THR A 8 11.32 6.90 -24.38
CA THR A 8 10.84 5.60 -24.90
C THR A 8 11.77 4.41 -24.65
N GLN A 9 13.03 4.61 -24.25
CA GLN A 9 13.88 3.53 -23.76
C GLN A 9 14.72 4.01 -22.58
N LEU A 10 14.07 3.99 -21.43
CA LEU A 10 14.74 4.22 -20.16
C LEU A 10 15.55 2.95 -19.85
N SER A 11 16.81 2.89 -20.30
CA SER A 11 17.64 1.72 -20.06
C SER A 11 17.91 1.58 -18.57
N ARG A 12 18.02 0.33 -18.10
CA ARG A 12 18.43 0.05 -16.70
C ARG A 12 19.79 0.67 -16.36
N GLU A 13 20.64 0.86 -17.37
CA GLU A 13 21.94 1.49 -17.25
C GLU A 13 21.80 2.95 -16.82
N THR A 14 20.89 3.72 -17.46
CA THR A 14 20.64 5.12 -17.07
C THR A 14 20.16 5.24 -15.62
N VAL A 15 19.33 4.30 -15.15
CA VAL A 15 18.92 4.26 -13.73
C VAL A 15 20.13 3.99 -12.83
N SER A 16 20.98 3.04 -13.21
CA SER A 16 22.18 2.68 -12.45
C SER A 16 23.17 3.84 -12.36
N ASP A 17 23.40 4.56 -13.46
CA ASP A 17 24.34 5.69 -13.51
C ASP A 17 23.87 6.84 -12.62
N ILE A 18 22.57 7.15 -12.64
CA ILE A 18 21.98 8.17 -11.78
C ILE A 18 22.04 7.75 -10.32
N VAL A 19 21.81 6.46 -10.01
CA VAL A 19 21.96 5.94 -8.64
C VAL A 19 23.41 6.06 -8.17
N HIS A 20 24.39 5.74 -9.01
CA HIS A 20 25.80 5.86 -8.67
C HIS A 20 26.23 7.33 -8.46
N LEU A 21 25.67 8.26 -9.24
CA LEU A 21 25.86 9.70 -9.06
C LEU A 21 25.25 10.19 -7.73
N LEU A 22 24.06 9.68 -7.38
CA LEU A 22 23.44 9.97 -6.08
C LEU A 22 24.26 9.38 -4.94
N GLU A 23 24.79 8.18 -5.09
CA GLU A 23 25.64 7.54 -4.08
C GLU A 23 26.89 8.38 -3.79
N SER A 24 27.62 8.80 -4.82
CA SER A 24 28.84 9.61 -4.64
C SER A 24 28.57 11.00 -4.07
N GLN A 25 27.44 11.64 -4.42
CA GLN A 25 27.14 12.98 -3.91
C GLN A 25 26.46 12.97 -2.53
N CYS A 26 25.66 11.95 -2.23
CA CYS A 26 24.82 11.93 -1.04
C CYS A 26 25.37 11.11 0.13
N LEU A 27 26.28 10.17 -0.10
CA LEU A 27 26.87 9.36 0.97
C LEU A 27 28.20 9.94 1.48
N ASP A 28 28.98 10.55 0.59
CA ASP A 28 30.29 11.10 0.94
C ASP A 28 30.20 12.50 1.54
N SER A 29 29.10 13.21 1.30
CA SER A 29 28.83 14.48 1.96
C SER A 29 27.80 14.28 3.07
N GLU A 30 28.18 14.56 4.32
CA GLU A 30 27.23 14.65 5.46
C GLU A 30 26.12 15.72 5.24
N ASN A 31 26.15 16.41 4.10
CA ASN A 31 25.19 17.42 3.67
C ASN A 31 23.99 16.78 2.95
N PHE A 32 23.09 16.22 3.75
CA PHE A 32 21.77 15.72 3.29
C PHE A 32 20.99 16.75 2.44
N GLU A 33 21.16 18.04 2.70
CA GLU A 33 20.51 19.12 1.94
C GLU A 33 20.91 19.14 0.45
N LYS A 34 22.16 18.78 0.12
CA LYS A 34 22.60 18.69 -1.28
C LYS A 34 21.86 17.56 -2.00
N CYS A 35 21.67 16.44 -1.31
CA CYS A 35 20.96 15.30 -1.87
C CYS A 35 19.48 15.60 -2.11
N GLU A 36 18.83 16.28 -1.16
CA GLU A 36 17.43 16.71 -1.30
C GLU A 36 17.27 17.68 -2.48
N LYS A 37 18.20 18.63 -2.66
CA LYS A 37 18.20 19.53 -3.83
C LYS A 37 18.34 18.78 -5.16
N ILE A 38 19.18 17.76 -5.24
CA ILE A 38 19.34 16.94 -6.45
C ILE A 38 18.05 16.17 -6.75
N TYR A 39 17.43 15.59 -5.72
CA TYR A 39 16.16 14.87 -5.86
C TYR A 39 15.01 15.80 -6.27
N LEU A 40 14.91 16.98 -5.66
CA LEU A 40 13.94 18.01 -6.04
C LEU A 40 14.14 18.47 -7.49
N LYS A 41 15.40 18.60 -7.93
CA LYS A 41 15.72 18.96 -9.32
C LYS A 41 15.35 17.86 -10.32
N LEU A 42 15.55 16.59 -9.96
CA LEU A 42 15.07 15.45 -10.73
C LEU A 42 13.54 15.46 -10.84
N ASN A 43 12.85 15.76 -9.74
CA ASN A 43 11.39 15.80 -9.70
C ASN A 43 10.82 17.03 -10.44
N SER A 44 11.48 18.19 -10.36
CA SER A 44 11.04 19.41 -11.06
C SER A 44 11.15 19.26 -12.57
N ASN A 45 12.16 18.52 -13.06
CA ASN A 45 12.30 18.19 -14.48
C ASN A 45 11.20 17.25 -14.99
N CYS A 46 10.42 16.62 -14.09
CA CYS A 46 9.26 15.80 -14.44
C CYS A 46 7.95 16.58 -14.56
N VAL A 47 7.93 17.85 -14.18
CA VAL A 47 6.76 18.72 -14.31
C VAL A 47 6.75 19.30 -15.73
N LYS A 48 5.71 19.01 -16.51
CA LYS A 48 5.54 19.63 -17.83
C LYS A 48 5.11 21.09 -17.67
N ASP A 49 5.42 21.92 -18.67
CA ASP A 49 5.03 23.34 -18.73
C ASP A 49 3.52 23.61 -18.58
N ARG A 50 2.68 22.57 -18.72
CA ARG A 50 1.21 22.63 -18.52
C ARG A 50 0.74 22.16 -17.13
N GLY A 51 1.62 22.08 -16.14
CA GLY A 51 1.26 21.77 -14.75
C GLY A 51 0.87 20.31 -14.48
N GLY A 52 1.16 19.39 -15.41
CA GLY A 52 0.95 17.95 -15.23
C GLY A 52 2.28 17.22 -15.06
N LEU A 53 2.39 16.36 -14.04
CA LEU A 53 3.50 15.41 -13.92
C LEU A 53 3.39 14.35 -15.02
N ASP A 54 4.49 14.11 -15.76
CA ASP A 54 4.54 12.95 -16.64
C ASP A 54 4.58 11.68 -15.80
N LYS A 55 3.52 10.84 -15.86
CA LYS A 55 3.46 9.56 -15.15
C LYS A 55 4.68 8.66 -15.41
N LYS A 56 5.29 8.74 -16.60
CA LYS A 56 6.51 7.98 -16.92
C LYS A 56 7.72 8.52 -16.16
N CYS A 57 7.82 9.85 -16.03
CA CYS A 57 8.89 10.50 -15.28
C CYS A 57 8.73 10.29 -13.77
N GLU A 58 7.48 10.31 -13.27
CA GLU A 58 7.18 9.95 -11.89
C GLU A 58 7.61 8.51 -11.57
N LEU A 59 7.27 7.55 -12.44
CA LEU A 59 7.72 6.15 -12.29
C LEU A 59 9.25 6.02 -12.36
N PHE A 60 9.92 6.81 -13.19
CA PHE A 60 11.38 6.84 -13.26
C PHE A 60 12.03 7.33 -11.97
N VAL A 61 11.57 8.48 -11.48
CA VAL A 61 12.05 9.08 -10.23
C VAL A 61 11.74 8.15 -9.04
N TYR A 62 10.61 7.45 -9.08
CA TYR A 62 10.29 6.40 -8.11
C TYR A 62 11.25 5.20 -8.22
N SER A 63 11.56 4.72 -9.42
CA SER A 63 12.52 3.62 -9.64
C SER A 63 13.93 3.98 -9.15
N ILE A 64 14.42 5.19 -9.44
CA ILE A 64 15.71 5.69 -8.94
C ILE A 64 15.70 5.72 -7.41
N LYS A 65 14.64 6.28 -6.80
CA LYS A 65 14.51 6.34 -5.34
C LYS A 65 14.52 4.94 -4.73
N ASN A 66 13.72 4.02 -5.27
CA ASN A 66 13.62 2.67 -4.74
C ASN A 66 14.95 1.92 -4.82
N GLU A 67 15.69 2.07 -5.92
CA GLU A 67 16.96 1.37 -6.08
C GLU A 67 18.09 1.98 -5.25
N PHE A 68 18.15 3.31 -5.16
CA PHE A 68 19.04 4.00 -4.23
C PHE A 68 18.78 3.55 -2.78
N CYS A 69 17.51 3.42 -2.39
CA CYS A 69 17.12 2.95 -1.05
C CYS A 69 17.43 1.48 -0.81
N ARG A 70 17.30 0.64 -1.86
CA ARG A 70 17.64 -0.78 -1.79
C ARG A 70 19.14 -0.98 -1.55
N ARG A 71 20.00 -0.20 -2.21
CA ARG A 71 21.46 -0.29 -2.07
C ARG A 71 21.97 0.31 -0.75
N ASN A 72 21.41 1.46 -0.33
CA ASN A 72 21.98 2.24 0.76
C ASN A 72 21.30 2.06 2.12
N GLY A 73 20.14 1.39 2.15
CA GLY A 73 19.51 0.88 3.37
C GLY A 73 19.40 1.91 4.51
N ARG A 74 20.14 1.66 5.60
CA ARG A 74 20.12 2.49 6.82
C ARG A 74 20.81 3.84 6.67
N LYS A 75 21.80 3.97 5.76
CA LYS A 75 22.55 5.23 5.59
C LYS A 75 21.69 6.33 4.95
N ALA A 76 20.66 5.94 4.19
CA ALA A 76 19.76 6.86 3.49
C ALA A 76 18.40 7.08 4.19
N LEU A 77 18.31 6.83 5.50
CA LEU A 77 17.06 6.78 6.29
C LEU A 77 16.12 7.99 6.13
N ARG A 78 16.64 9.20 5.85
CA ARG A 78 15.82 10.41 5.63
C ARG A 78 15.17 10.47 4.24
N ILE A 79 15.90 10.12 3.17
CA ILE A 79 15.40 10.15 1.78
C ILE A 79 14.57 8.91 1.49
N CYS A 80 15.04 7.78 2.00
CA CYS A 80 14.35 6.49 2.02
C CYS A 80 13.32 6.41 3.13
N GLY A 81 12.97 7.57 3.70
CA GLY A 81 11.96 7.78 4.71
C GLY A 81 10.79 6.88 4.40
N ARG A 82 10.80 5.74 5.08
CA ARG A 82 9.71 4.82 5.12
C ARG A 82 8.55 5.69 5.60
N THR A 83 7.63 6.01 4.71
CA THR A 83 6.21 5.92 5.02
C THR A 83 5.89 4.45 5.35
N LYS A 84 6.63 3.85 6.30
CA LYS A 84 5.98 3.10 7.37
C LYS A 84 5.15 4.16 8.05
N LYS A 85 3.96 4.36 7.49
CA LYS A 85 2.79 4.77 8.22
C LYS A 85 2.93 4.16 9.61
N ARG A 86 3.22 5.00 10.60
CA ARG A 86 3.09 4.68 12.01
C ARG A 86 1.61 4.39 12.21
N ASP A 87 1.15 3.21 11.78
CA ASP A 87 -0.13 2.65 12.24
C ASP A 87 0.06 2.03 13.65
N HIS A 88 1.09 2.44 14.40
CA HIS A 88 1.44 1.83 15.68
C HIS A 88 1.90 2.80 16.79
N ASP A 89 1.73 4.11 16.63
CA ASP A 89 1.93 5.11 17.70
C ASP A 89 0.67 5.94 17.95
N THR A 90 -0.47 5.28 18.17
CA THR A 90 -1.52 5.81 19.07
C THR A 90 -1.54 4.96 20.33
N GLY A 91 -0.49 5.14 21.13
CA GLY A 91 -0.58 4.89 22.56
C GLY A 91 -1.33 6.06 23.22
N PHE A 92 -2.22 5.71 24.15
CA PHE A 92 -2.79 6.56 25.19
C PHE A 92 -3.73 7.70 24.78
N GLY A 93 -5.00 7.31 24.64
CA GLY A 93 -6.16 8.13 24.97
C GLY A 93 -7.19 7.26 25.68
N THR A 94 -6.96 6.99 26.96
CA THR A 94 -8.04 6.53 27.86
C THR A 94 -9.07 7.64 27.93
N ASN A 95 -10.21 7.50 27.24
CA ASN A 95 -11.43 8.16 27.68
C ASN A 95 -12.64 7.26 27.44
N LEU A 96 -13.27 7.00 28.58
CA LEU A 96 -14.63 6.55 28.81
C LEU A 96 -15.64 6.92 27.72
N GLY A 97 -16.53 5.97 27.44
CA GLY A 97 -17.97 6.20 27.29
C GLY A 97 -18.43 7.31 26.36
N GLY A 98 -18.86 6.94 25.16
CA GLY A 98 -19.63 7.83 24.30
C GLY A 98 -20.14 7.10 23.07
N HIS A 99 -21.31 6.47 23.20
CA HIS A 99 -22.14 6.11 22.06
C HIS A 99 -22.64 7.42 21.41
N GLY A 100 -21.85 7.99 20.51
CA GLY A 100 -22.27 9.09 19.64
C GLY A 100 -22.46 8.57 18.23
N HIS A 101 -23.72 8.49 17.78
CA HIS A 101 -24.06 8.33 16.38
C HIS A 101 -23.41 9.47 15.58
N VAL A 102 -22.38 9.15 14.79
CA VAL A 102 -21.81 10.12 13.85
C VAL A 102 -22.80 10.27 12.70
N ALA A 103 -23.41 11.44 12.67
CA ALA A 103 -24.29 11.90 11.61
C ALA A 103 -23.59 11.76 10.24
N ASN A 104 -24.38 11.27 9.30
CA ASN A 104 -24.15 11.28 7.87
C ASN A 104 -23.67 12.68 7.43
N PRO A 105 -22.52 12.84 6.74
CA PRO A 105 -22.12 14.13 6.22
C PRO A 105 -23.05 14.51 5.08
N THR A 106 -24.02 15.37 5.39
CA THR A 106 -24.82 16.12 4.42
C THR A 106 -23.87 16.79 3.45
N ARG A 107 -23.89 16.33 2.20
CA ARG A 107 -23.15 16.93 1.08
C ARG A 107 -23.68 18.34 0.88
N PHE A 108 -22.86 19.34 1.18
CA PHE A 108 -23.06 20.69 0.67
C PHE A 108 -22.83 20.69 -0.85
N PRO A 109 -23.77 21.18 -1.67
CA PRO A 109 -23.50 21.47 -3.07
C PRO A 109 -22.53 22.65 -3.12
N GLY A 110 -21.28 22.39 -3.48
CA GLY A 110 -20.31 23.44 -3.74
C GLY A 110 -20.72 24.31 -4.94
N PRO A 111 -20.31 25.59 -4.97
CA PRO A 111 -20.64 26.52 -6.03
C PRO A 111 -20.17 25.99 -7.40
N GLN A 112 -21.08 25.99 -8.36
CA GLN A 112 -20.80 25.67 -9.76
C GLN A 112 -19.72 26.61 -10.27
N GLY A 113 -18.56 26.06 -10.63
CA GLY A 113 -17.50 26.82 -11.31
C GLY A 113 -17.99 27.37 -12.65
N PRO A 114 -17.36 28.46 -13.15
CA PRO A 114 -17.76 29.09 -14.39
C PRO A 114 -17.69 28.10 -15.57
N PRO A 115 -18.58 28.25 -16.56
CA PRO A 115 -18.62 27.37 -17.72
C PRO A 115 -17.27 27.37 -18.44
N GLN A 116 -16.66 26.19 -18.57
CA GLN A 116 -15.46 26.01 -19.38
C GLN A 116 -15.82 26.26 -20.85
N THR A 117 -15.32 27.38 -21.37
CA THR A 117 -15.36 27.71 -22.79
C THR A 117 -14.56 26.65 -23.56
N GLN A 118 -15.24 25.80 -24.31
CA GLN A 118 -14.60 24.86 -25.22
C GLN A 118 -13.75 25.64 -26.24
N PRO A 119 -12.47 25.28 -26.44
CA PRO A 119 -11.66 25.89 -27.48
C PRO A 119 -12.25 25.54 -28.87
N PRO A 120 -12.21 26.49 -29.83
CA PRO A 120 -12.74 26.26 -31.17
C PRO A 120 -11.98 25.12 -31.87
N PRO A 121 -12.65 24.34 -32.74
CA PRO A 121 -12.02 23.27 -33.48
C PRO A 121 -10.89 23.81 -34.37
N PRO A 122 -9.74 23.10 -34.46
CA PRO A 122 -8.63 23.50 -35.30
C PRO A 122 -9.06 23.56 -36.77
N ALA A 123 -8.67 24.66 -37.44
CA ALA A 123 -8.92 24.89 -38.85
C ALA A 123 -8.32 23.75 -39.70
N GLN A 124 -9.10 23.24 -40.65
CA GLN A 124 -8.69 22.17 -41.55
C GLN A 124 -7.62 22.69 -42.51
N THR A 125 -6.47 22.03 -42.52
CA THR A 125 -5.36 22.33 -43.44
C THR A 125 -5.77 21.98 -44.89
N PRO A 126 -5.44 22.81 -45.89
CA PRO A 126 -5.76 22.55 -47.30
C PRO A 126 -5.13 21.24 -47.79
N LYS A 127 -5.93 20.44 -48.51
CA LYS A 127 -5.51 19.19 -49.14
C LYS A 127 -4.49 19.50 -50.25
N PRO A 128 -3.32 18.81 -50.31
CA PRO A 128 -2.35 18.98 -51.38
C PRO A 128 -2.94 18.65 -52.76
N PRO A 129 -2.50 19.34 -53.83
CA PRO A 129 -2.93 19.06 -55.19
C PRO A 129 -2.49 17.65 -55.64
N GLU A 130 -3.39 17.01 -56.38
CA GLU A 130 -3.25 15.64 -56.87
C GLU A 130 -2.15 15.56 -57.95
N PRO A 131 -1.23 14.58 -57.90
CA PRO A 131 -0.19 14.42 -58.92
C PRO A 131 -0.80 14.11 -60.29
N GLN A 132 -0.35 14.83 -61.33
CA GLN A 132 -0.74 14.58 -62.71
C GLN A 132 -0.27 13.19 -63.17
N GLN A 133 -1.20 12.43 -63.77
CA GLN A 133 -0.90 11.14 -64.37
C GLN A 133 0.09 11.30 -65.54
N PRO A 134 1.14 10.46 -65.63
CA PRO A 134 2.02 10.41 -66.79
C PRO A 134 1.28 9.87 -68.02
N PRO A 135 1.71 10.26 -69.24
CA PRO A 135 1.09 9.85 -70.49
C PRO A 135 1.18 8.32 -70.70
N PRO A 136 0.24 7.74 -71.46
CA PRO A 136 0.21 6.30 -71.72
C PRO A 136 1.44 5.86 -72.53
N VAL A 137 2.17 4.91 -71.97
CA VAL A 137 3.32 4.25 -72.61
C VAL A 137 2.80 3.32 -73.70
N LEU A 138 3.36 3.46 -74.91
CA LEU A 138 3.08 2.58 -76.05
C LEU A 138 3.37 1.11 -75.71
N PRO A 139 2.55 0.15 -76.20
CA PRO A 139 2.74 -1.25 -75.90
C PRO A 139 4.06 -1.76 -76.51
N PRO A 140 4.91 -2.45 -75.73
CA PRO A 140 6.11 -3.07 -76.25
C PRO A 140 5.75 -4.19 -77.26
N PRO A 141 6.63 -4.49 -78.22
CA PRO A 141 6.43 -5.55 -79.20
C PRO A 141 6.24 -6.92 -78.52
N PRO A 142 5.47 -7.84 -79.13
CA PRO A 142 5.19 -9.15 -78.56
C PRO A 142 6.49 -9.92 -78.32
N PRO A 143 6.68 -10.50 -77.12
CA PRO A 143 7.88 -11.26 -76.83
C PRO A 143 7.96 -12.52 -77.70
N PRO A 144 9.17 -12.94 -78.11
CA PRO A 144 9.38 -14.20 -78.82
C PRO A 144 8.90 -15.38 -77.98
N ALA A 145 8.33 -16.38 -78.67
CA ALA A 145 7.76 -17.57 -78.06
C ALA A 145 8.79 -18.28 -77.15
N PRO A 146 8.41 -18.66 -75.92
CA PRO A 146 9.34 -19.31 -75.01
C PRO A 146 9.69 -20.71 -75.52
N GLU A 147 11.00 -20.97 -75.69
CA GLU A 147 11.53 -22.30 -75.92
C GLU A 147 11.19 -23.25 -74.74
N PRO A 148 10.99 -24.55 -75.01
CA PRO A 148 10.68 -25.54 -73.98
C PRO A 148 11.80 -25.61 -72.96
N SER A 149 11.57 -24.98 -71.81
CA SER A 149 12.48 -24.99 -70.68
C SER A 149 12.48 -26.39 -70.09
N ASN A 150 13.60 -27.10 -70.23
CA ASN A 150 13.83 -28.38 -69.56
C ASN A 150 13.50 -28.26 -68.06
N PRO A 151 12.81 -29.24 -67.45
CA PRO A 151 12.47 -29.23 -66.04
C PRO A 151 13.75 -29.42 -65.21
N SER A 152 14.48 -28.31 -64.98
CA SER A 152 15.50 -28.27 -63.95
C SER A 152 14.84 -28.61 -62.62
N SER A 153 15.18 -29.79 -62.12
CA SER A 153 14.76 -30.38 -60.86
C SER A 153 14.78 -29.34 -59.73
N SER A 154 13.57 -28.93 -59.34
CA SER A 154 13.29 -27.91 -58.33
C SER A 154 13.60 -28.45 -56.93
N SER A 155 14.88 -28.48 -56.55
CA SER A 155 15.35 -28.81 -55.19
C SER A 155 15.01 -27.74 -54.14
N LYS A 156 14.48 -26.59 -54.57
CA LYS A 156 14.11 -25.46 -53.68
C LYS A 156 12.88 -25.74 -52.82
N GLY A 157 12.00 -26.67 -53.23
CA GLY A 157 10.79 -27.01 -52.47
C GLY A 157 11.09 -27.67 -51.12
N THR A 158 12.10 -28.53 -51.06
CA THR A 158 12.44 -29.29 -49.84
C THR A 158 13.01 -28.40 -48.74
N LEU A 159 13.75 -27.33 -49.09
CA LEU A 159 14.31 -26.40 -48.12
C LEU A 159 13.22 -25.58 -47.40
N LEU A 160 12.17 -25.16 -48.12
CA LEU A 160 11.05 -24.42 -47.54
C LEU A 160 10.27 -25.27 -46.54
N ILE A 161 10.05 -26.56 -46.87
CA ILE A 161 9.38 -27.51 -45.97
C ILE A 161 10.22 -27.73 -44.70
N GLY A 162 11.55 -27.88 -44.84
CA GLY A 162 12.46 -28.01 -43.71
C GLY A 162 12.43 -26.80 -42.77
N MET A 163 12.44 -25.58 -43.32
CA MET A 163 12.36 -24.35 -42.52
C MET A 163 11.02 -24.21 -41.79
N PHE A 164 9.92 -24.65 -42.39
CA PHE A 164 8.60 -24.60 -41.76
C PHE A 164 8.52 -25.53 -40.55
N ILE A 165 9.02 -26.77 -40.69
CA ILE A 165 9.08 -27.75 -39.60
C ILE A 165 9.98 -27.24 -38.47
N PHE A 166 11.17 -26.74 -38.81
CA PHE A 166 12.10 -26.16 -37.81
C PHE A 166 11.48 -24.95 -37.09
N GLY A 167 10.82 -24.05 -37.83
CA GLY A 167 10.12 -22.90 -37.26
C GLY A 167 9.03 -23.31 -36.26
N MET A 168 8.24 -24.35 -36.57
CA MET A 168 7.24 -24.89 -35.66
C MET A 168 7.86 -25.39 -34.34
N PHE A 169 8.98 -26.13 -34.40
CA PHE A 169 9.67 -26.59 -33.20
C PHE A 169 10.18 -25.44 -32.33
N VAL A 170 10.72 -24.38 -32.95
CA VAL A 170 11.16 -23.18 -32.21
C VAL A 170 9.98 -22.47 -31.55
N CYS A 171 8.85 -22.32 -32.25
CA CYS A 171 7.64 -21.72 -31.67
C CYS A 171 7.09 -22.52 -30.47
N VAL A 172 7.07 -23.86 -30.56
CA VAL A 172 6.66 -24.74 -29.45
C VAL A 172 7.63 -24.62 -28.28
N GLY A 173 8.94 -24.58 -28.54
CA GLY A 173 9.96 -24.42 -27.51
C GLY A 173 9.82 -23.11 -26.73
N ILE A 174 9.66 -21.98 -27.43
CA ILE A 174 9.46 -20.67 -26.78
C ILE A 174 8.17 -20.67 -25.96
N SER A 175 7.08 -21.23 -26.51
CA SER A 175 5.79 -21.31 -25.83
C SER A 175 5.88 -22.12 -24.53
N ALA A 176 6.62 -23.25 -24.55
CA ALA A 176 6.85 -24.07 -23.36
C ALA A 176 7.64 -23.32 -22.28
N VAL A 177 8.70 -22.59 -22.66
CA VAL A 177 9.52 -21.80 -21.70
C VAL A 177 8.69 -20.67 -21.08
N VAL A 178 7.91 -19.95 -21.90
CA VAL A 178 7.03 -18.87 -21.39
C VAL A 178 5.96 -19.45 -20.46
N GLY A 179 5.35 -20.57 -20.83
CA GLY A 179 4.38 -21.29 -19.99
C GLY A 179 4.99 -21.72 -18.65
N TYR A 180 6.21 -22.25 -18.67
CA TYR A 180 6.93 -22.65 -17.46
C TYR A 180 7.25 -21.46 -16.54
N LEU A 181 7.74 -20.34 -17.10
CA LEU A 181 8.00 -19.13 -16.33
C LEU A 181 6.71 -18.55 -15.72
N TYR A 182 5.60 -18.60 -16.45
CA TYR A 182 4.30 -18.19 -15.94
C TYR A 182 3.81 -19.09 -14.80
N TYR A 183 3.99 -20.40 -14.94
CA TYR A 183 3.66 -21.38 -13.90
C TYR A 183 4.48 -21.17 -12.62
N MET A 184 5.79 -20.93 -12.74
CA MET A 184 6.66 -20.62 -11.59
C MET A 184 6.19 -19.35 -10.87
N LYS A 185 5.83 -18.31 -11.61
CA LYS A 185 5.33 -17.04 -11.04
C LYS A 185 3.96 -17.21 -10.36
N GLN A 186 3.10 -18.08 -10.87
CA GLN A 186 1.83 -18.46 -10.22
C GLN A 186 2.07 -19.19 -8.89
N GLN A 187 3.00 -20.15 -8.87
CA GLN A 187 3.40 -20.87 -7.66
C GLN A 187 3.95 -19.93 -6.57
N GLU A 188 4.77 -18.96 -6.94
CA GLU A 188 5.29 -17.97 -5.99
C GLU A 188 4.16 -17.12 -5.38
N LYS A 189 3.22 -16.65 -6.21
CA LYS A 189 2.05 -15.90 -5.73
C LYS A 189 1.18 -16.73 -4.79
N ALA A 190 0.94 -18.00 -5.12
CA ALA A 190 0.18 -18.91 -4.26
C ALA A 190 0.86 -19.11 -2.90
N LYS A 191 2.17 -19.33 -2.88
CA LYS A 191 2.97 -19.43 -1.64
C LYS A 191 2.97 -18.15 -0.83
N GLU A 192 3.00 -16.98 -1.48
CA GLU A 192 2.92 -15.69 -0.80
C GLU A 192 1.54 -15.46 -0.17
N GLU A 193 0.47 -15.83 -0.87
CA GLU A 193 -0.90 -15.74 -0.35
C GLU A 193 -1.11 -16.67 0.86
N GLU A 194 -0.57 -17.89 0.80
CA GLU A 194 -0.60 -18.83 1.92
C GLU A 194 0.14 -18.27 3.15
N ARG A 195 1.32 -17.67 2.95
CA ARG A 195 2.06 -17.00 4.02
C ARG A 195 1.26 -15.84 4.63
N LYS A 196 0.60 -15.02 3.81
CA LYS A 196 -0.26 -13.92 4.29
C LYS A 196 -1.45 -14.44 5.11
N LYS A 197 -2.10 -15.52 4.65
CA LYS A 197 -3.19 -16.18 5.39
C LYS A 197 -2.71 -16.73 6.74
N LEU A 198 -1.51 -17.34 6.78
CA LEU A 198 -0.91 -17.85 8.01
C LEU A 198 -0.52 -16.73 8.99
N GLU A 199 -0.01 -15.60 8.50
CA GLU A 199 0.29 -14.45 9.35
C GLU A 199 -0.99 -13.81 9.91
N GLN A 200 -2.03 -13.70 9.08
CA GLN A 200 -3.33 -13.18 9.51
C GLN A 200 -4.00 -14.09 10.55
N SER A 201 -3.93 -15.41 10.38
CA SER A 201 -4.48 -16.36 11.36
C SER A 201 -3.74 -16.27 12.70
N LYS A 202 -2.40 -16.18 12.69
CA LYS A 202 -1.58 -15.94 13.89
C LYS A 202 -1.93 -14.64 14.59
N MET A 203 -2.19 -13.56 13.85
CA MET A 203 -2.65 -12.29 14.46
C MET A 203 -4.03 -12.41 15.09
N MET A 204 -4.97 -13.09 14.43
CA MET A 204 -6.32 -13.31 14.94
C MET A 204 -6.31 -14.18 16.20
N GLU A 205 -5.47 -15.22 16.23
CA GLU A 205 -5.28 -16.07 17.39
C GLU A 205 -4.68 -15.30 18.58
N LYS A 206 -3.63 -14.50 18.34
CA LYS A 206 -3.06 -13.59 19.36
C LYS A 206 -4.11 -12.62 19.90
N LYS A 207 -4.95 -12.04 19.04
CA LYS A 207 -6.06 -11.16 19.44
C LYS A 207 -7.10 -11.92 20.29
N LYS A 208 -7.50 -13.13 19.89
CA LYS A 208 -8.41 -14.00 20.67
C LYS A 208 -7.82 -14.33 22.05
N LYS A 209 -6.54 -14.73 22.12
CA LYS A 209 -5.85 -15.04 23.39
C LYS A 209 -5.79 -13.83 24.32
N ARG A 210 -5.52 -12.63 23.80
CA ARG A 210 -5.56 -11.37 24.58
C ARG A 210 -6.97 -11.07 25.10
N LYS A 211 -8.02 -11.25 24.28
CA LYS A 211 -9.42 -11.07 24.73
C LYS A 211 -9.79 -12.04 25.84
N MET A 212 -9.38 -13.32 25.74
CA MET A 212 -9.61 -14.33 26.77
C MET A 212 -8.90 -14.00 28.08
N ARG A 213 -7.63 -13.56 28.04
CA ARG A 213 -6.90 -13.12 29.24
C ARG A 213 -7.59 -11.93 29.93
N LYS A 214 -7.98 -10.90 29.17
CA LYS A 214 -8.71 -9.75 29.72
C LYS A 214 -10.04 -10.16 30.38
N LYS A 215 -10.79 -11.08 29.77
CA LYS A 215 -12.03 -11.63 30.37
C LYS A 215 -11.76 -12.40 31.67
N LYS A 216 -10.71 -13.23 31.71
CA LYS A 216 -10.30 -13.95 32.92
C LYS A 216 -9.90 -12.99 34.03
N SER A 217 -9.07 -11.98 33.75
CA SER A 217 -8.66 -10.98 34.75
C SER A 217 -9.85 -10.19 35.31
N LYS A 218 -10.83 -9.81 34.47
CA LYS A 218 -12.05 -9.14 34.95
C LYS A 218 -12.87 -10.02 35.90
N LYS A 219 -13.02 -11.31 35.60
CA LYS A 219 -13.73 -12.24 36.49
C LYS A 219 -13.04 -12.38 37.84
N VAL A 220 -11.70 -12.49 37.86
CA VAL A 220 -10.92 -12.57 39.10
C VAL A 220 -11.06 -11.29 39.91
N ILE A 221 -10.96 -10.11 39.29
CA ILE A 221 -11.12 -8.83 40.01
C ILE A 221 -12.51 -8.73 40.62
N VAL A 222 -13.58 -9.07 39.90
CA VAL A 222 -14.96 -9.01 40.43
C VAL A 222 -15.18 -10.00 41.58
N GLN A 223 -14.56 -11.17 41.54
CA GLN A 223 -14.63 -12.12 42.66
C GLN A 223 -13.87 -11.59 43.88
N VAL A 224 -12.65 -11.09 43.71
CA VAL A 224 -11.83 -10.61 44.83
C VAL A 224 -12.41 -9.32 45.44
N THR A 225 -12.77 -8.32 44.63
CA THR A 225 -13.38 -7.07 45.16
C THR A 225 -14.81 -7.26 45.65
N GLY A 226 -15.59 -8.17 45.04
CA GLY A 226 -16.94 -8.49 45.50
C GLY A 226 -16.98 -9.31 46.80
N GLU A 227 -15.92 -10.05 47.10
CA GLU A 227 -15.78 -10.80 48.35
C GLU A 227 -15.20 -9.90 49.45
N GLU A 228 -14.19 -9.07 49.17
CA GLU A 228 -13.68 -8.07 50.14
C GLU A 228 -14.75 -7.04 50.55
N THR A 229 -15.48 -6.43 49.61
CA THR A 229 -16.54 -5.46 49.99
C THR A 229 -17.76 -6.09 50.65
N ARG A 230 -17.97 -7.41 50.54
CA ARG A 230 -19.05 -8.11 51.26
C ARG A 230 -18.65 -8.50 52.68
N VAL A 231 -17.37 -8.79 52.90
CA VAL A 231 -16.81 -9.04 54.25
C VAL A 231 -16.70 -7.72 55.01
N GLU A 232 -16.18 -6.66 54.40
CA GLU A 232 -16.03 -5.35 55.05
C GLU A 232 -17.39 -4.71 55.41
N ARG A 233 -18.41 -4.90 54.57
CA ARG A 233 -19.78 -4.43 54.86
C ARG A 233 -20.49 -5.27 55.92
N LYS A 234 -20.05 -6.51 56.17
CA LYS A 234 -20.57 -7.33 57.27
C LYS A 234 -19.92 -6.92 58.59
N GLU A 235 -18.61 -6.72 58.62
CA GLU A 235 -17.91 -6.24 59.82
C GLU A 235 -18.42 -4.86 60.27
N ALA A 236 -18.64 -3.93 59.34
CA ALA A 236 -19.20 -2.62 59.71
C ALA A 236 -20.61 -2.73 60.32
N LYS A 237 -21.43 -3.66 59.83
CA LYS A 237 -22.79 -3.89 60.35
C LYS A 237 -22.80 -4.57 61.71
N ASP A 238 -21.89 -5.51 61.95
CA ASP A 238 -21.77 -6.17 63.25
C ASP A 238 -21.22 -5.20 64.30
N LYS A 239 -20.33 -4.28 63.91
CA LYS A 239 -19.80 -3.23 64.81
C LYS A 239 -20.87 -2.22 65.24
N ASP A 240 -21.72 -1.75 64.31
CA ASP A 240 -22.87 -0.89 64.65
C ASP A 240 -23.82 -1.61 65.62
N ARG A 241 -24.00 -2.93 65.45
CA ARG A 241 -24.88 -3.74 66.30
C ARG A 241 -24.30 -3.94 67.70
N GLU A 242 -22.99 -4.09 67.85
CA GLU A 242 -22.30 -4.12 69.15
C GLU A 242 -22.33 -2.77 69.87
N GLU A 243 -22.21 -1.66 69.14
CA GLU A 243 -22.31 -0.32 69.71
C GLU A 243 -23.73 -0.01 70.19
N GLU A 244 -24.77 -0.39 69.42
CA GLU A 244 -26.16 -0.29 69.87
C GLU A 244 -26.43 -1.17 71.10
N ALA A 245 -25.95 -2.43 71.10
CA ALA A 245 -26.13 -3.32 72.24
C ALA A 245 -25.46 -2.77 73.50
N SER A 246 -24.27 -2.16 73.36
CA SER A 246 -23.57 -1.51 74.47
C SER A 246 -24.31 -0.28 74.99
N LYS A 247 -24.89 0.55 74.10
CA LYS A 247 -25.73 1.69 74.48
C LYS A 247 -26.99 1.24 75.23
N TRP A 248 -27.67 0.20 74.76
CA TRP A 248 -28.85 -0.34 75.44
C TRP A 248 -28.52 -0.89 76.82
N LYS A 249 -27.38 -1.58 76.96
CA LYS A 249 -26.91 -2.06 78.27
C LYS A 249 -26.64 -0.92 79.24
N ALA A 250 -25.98 0.15 78.79
CA ALA A 250 -25.73 1.34 79.60
C ALA A 250 -27.03 2.06 80.00
N PHE A 251 -28.02 2.09 79.10
CA PHE A 251 -29.34 2.65 79.38
C PHE A 251 -30.12 1.84 80.43
N GLU A 252 -30.12 0.50 80.33
CA GLU A 252 -30.73 -0.39 81.31
C GLU A 252 -30.08 -0.27 82.70
N GLU A 253 -28.74 -0.23 82.75
CA GLU A 253 -28.00 -0.06 84.00
C GLU A 253 -28.31 1.28 84.68
N ALA A 254 -28.42 2.36 83.91
CA ALA A 254 -28.82 3.67 84.42
C ALA A 254 -30.25 3.66 85.00
N ASN A 255 -31.18 3.01 84.30
CA ASN A 255 -32.58 2.91 84.74
C ASN A 255 -32.75 2.04 86.00
N GLN A 256 -31.91 1.01 86.17
CA GLN A 256 -31.89 0.23 87.42
C GLN A 256 -31.41 1.06 88.62
N LYS A 257 -30.39 1.91 88.43
CA LYS A 257 -29.85 2.75 89.52
C LYS A 257 -30.84 3.80 90.02
N GLU A 258 -31.70 4.34 89.15
CA GLU A 258 -32.72 5.31 89.55
C GLU A 258 -33.89 4.67 90.34
N ASN A 259 -34.25 3.41 90.06
CA ASN A 259 -35.33 2.73 90.77
C ASN A 259 -34.93 2.25 92.18
N THR A 260 -33.64 2.20 92.51
CA THR A 260 -33.18 1.89 93.88
C THR A 260 -33.41 3.04 94.86
N PHE A 261 -33.75 4.25 94.39
CA PHE A 261 -33.96 5.41 95.25
C PHE A 261 -35.36 5.44 95.91
N LEU A 262 -36.31 4.62 95.45
CA LEU A 262 -37.69 4.59 95.95
C LEU A 262 -37.97 3.47 96.97
N ASN A 263 -36.99 2.64 97.31
CA ASN A 263 -37.07 1.73 98.45
C ASN A 263 -35.96 2.05 99.46
N PRO A 264 -36.11 3.11 100.27
CA PRO A 264 -35.31 3.24 101.47
C PRO A 264 -35.70 2.12 102.44
N SER A 265 -34.79 1.19 102.67
CA SER A 265 -34.85 0.23 103.78
C SER A 265 -34.79 0.95 105.14
#